data_AF-A0A3N5F3X5-F1
#
_entry.id   AF-A0A3N5F3X5-F1
#
_cell.length_a   1.000
_cell.length_b   1.000
_cell.length_c   1.000
_cell.angle_alpha   90.00
_cell.angle_beta   90.00
_cell.angle_gamma   90.00
#
_symmetry.space_group_name_H-M   'P 1'
#
loop_
_entity.id
_entity.type
_entity.pdbx_description
1 polymer ?
#
loop_
_entity_poly.entity_id
_entity_poly.type
_entity_poly.pdbx_seq_one_letter_code
_entity_poly.pdbx_strand_id
1 'polypeptide(L)'
;MRLQALKHKVLRLLAENATNNISPQVMDTDTIAGMLEISLAETKQLLKALHASGVIISNMEGQYSLITQEGIQWLNQMTFTAHQSVQAQHQL
;
A
#
# COMPACT_ATOMS: atom_id res chain seq x y z
N MET A 1 -11.86 8.92 4.03
CA MET A 1 -12.02 8.04 2.84
C MET A 1 -10.80 8.05 1.93
N ARG A 2 -10.35 9.17 1.35
CA ARG A 2 -9.19 9.22 0.43
C ARG A 2 -7.89 8.60 0.98
N LEU A 3 -7.50 8.93 2.21
CA LEU A 3 -6.26 8.42 2.80
C LEU A 3 -6.25 6.90 2.96
N GLN A 4 -7.36 6.29 3.40
CA GLN A 4 -7.48 4.83 3.51
C GLN A 4 -7.40 4.16 2.13
N ALA A 5 -8.06 4.74 1.12
CA ALA A 5 -7.98 4.23 -0.26
C ALA A 5 -6.53 4.30 -0.81
N LEU A 6 -5.81 5.38 -0.54
CA LEU A 6 -4.40 5.52 -0.93
C LEU A 6 -3.50 4.50 -0.22
N LYS A 7 -3.71 4.29 1.09
CA LYS A 7 -3.00 3.24 1.85
C LYS A 7 -3.24 1.85 1.26
N HIS A 8 -4.49 1.54 0.91
CA HIS A 8 -4.84 0.26 0.28
C HIS A 8 -4.17 0.10 -1.08
N LYS A 9 -4.18 1.14 -1.92
CA LYS A 9 -3.52 1.14 -3.24
C LYS A 9 -2.01 0.93 -3.13
N VAL A 10 -1.32 1.64 -2.23
CA VAL A 10 0.12 1.47 -1.99
C VAL A 10 0.44 0.03 -1.63
N LEU A 11 -0.27 -0.54 -0.66
CA LEU A 11 0.03 -1.88 -0.17
C LEU A 11 -0.26 -2.94 -1.22
N ARG A 12 -1.34 -2.77 -2.00
CA ARG A 12 -1.63 -3.67 -3.12
C ARG A 12 -0.51 -3.64 -4.16
N LEU A 13 -0.08 -2.44 -4.54
CA LEU A 13 1.00 -2.23 -5.50
C LEU A 13 2.32 -2.86 -5.03
N LEU A 14 2.69 -2.67 -3.75
CA LEU A 14 3.89 -3.31 -3.19
C LEU A 14 3.75 -4.84 -3.07
N ALA A 15 2.56 -5.36 -2.75
CA ALA A 15 2.29 -6.79 -2.68
C ALA A 15 2.33 -7.48 -4.04
N GLU A 16 1.74 -6.86 -5.07
CA GLU A 16 1.79 -7.33 -6.45
C GLU A 16 3.24 -7.38 -6.94
N ASN A 17 4.01 -6.32 -6.67
CA ASN A 17 5.43 -6.28 -7.01
C ASN A 17 6.26 -7.33 -6.26
N ALA A 18 5.94 -7.64 -5.00
CA ALA A 18 6.62 -8.69 -4.23
C ALA A 18 6.26 -10.12 -4.67
N THR A 19 5.04 -10.32 -5.19
CA THR A 19 4.53 -11.65 -5.56
C THR A 19 4.84 -12.02 -7.01
N ASN A 20 4.79 -11.03 -7.92
CA ASN A 20 4.90 -11.27 -9.36
C ASN A 20 6.35 -11.29 -9.87
N ASN A 21 7.33 -10.94 -9.02
CA ASN A 21 8.74 -10.88 -9.41
C ASN A 21 9.54 -11.97 -8.69
N ILE A 22 10.32 -12.74 -9.46
CA ILE A 22 11.24 -13.80 -8.97
C ILE A 22 12.27 -13.22 -7.97
N SER A 23 12.53 -11.91 -8.05
CA SER A 23 13.25 -11.13 -7.05
C SER A 23 12.42 -9.88 -6.75
N PRO A 24 11.88 -9.70 -5.52
CA PRO A 24 11.12 -8.52 -5.15
C PRO A 24 11.95 -7.26 -5.40
N GLN A 25 11.58 -6.48 -6.42
CA GLN A 25 12.31 -5.26 -6.71
C GLN A 25 11.89 -4.18 -5.71
N VAL A 26 12.86 -3.47 -5.15
CA VAL A 26 12.57 -2.26 -4.38
C VAL A 26 11.86 -1.26 -5.28
N MET A 27 10.68 -0.80 -4.88
CA MET A 27 9.95 0.20 -5.68
C MET A 27 10.40 1.60 -5.28
N ASP A 28 10.79 2.39 -6.28
CA ASP A 28 11.15 3.78 -6.05
C ASP A 28 9.90 4.66 -5.85
N THR A 29 10.07 5.74 -5.10
CA THR A 29 8.96 6.59 -4.66
C THR A 29 8.38 7.44 -5.79
N ASP A 30 9.17 7.74 -6.82
CA ASP A 30 8.69 8.42 -8.02
C ASP A 30 7.77 7.50 -8.83
N THR A 31 8.13 6.22 -8.99
CA THR A 31 7.29 5.20 -9.60
C THR A 31 5.98 5.03 -8.83
N ILE A 32 6.03 4.93 -7.49
CA ILE A 32 4.83 4.84 -6.65
C ILE A 32 3.95 6.10 -6.82
N ALA A 33 4.54 7.30 -6.85
CA ALA A 33 3.82 8.54 -7.05
C ALA A 33 3.12 8.58 -8.42
N GLY A 34 3.83 8.16 -9.48
CA GLY A 34 3.30 8.07 -10.84
C GLY A 34 2.13 7.09 -10.94
N MET A 35 2.26 5.89 -10.37
CA MET A 35 1.19 4.87 -10.39
C MET A 35 -0.04 5.25 -9.56
N LEU A 36 0.12 6.09 -8.54
CA LEU A 36 -0.98 6.56 -7.70
C LEU A 36 -1.58 7.88 -8.19
N GLU A 37 -0.95 8.54 -9.17
CA GLU A 37 -1.32 9.88 -9.68
C GLU A 37 -1.40 10.94 -8.57
N ILE A 38 -0.47 10.88 -7.60
CA ILE A 38 -0.36 11.85 -6.50
C ILE A 38 1.02 12.51 -6.48
N SER A 39 1.12 13.63 -5.77
CA SER A 39 2.39 14.36 -5.68
C SER A 39 3.45 13.55 -4.93
N LEU A 40 4.73 13.74 -5.30
CA LEU A 40 5.86 13.11 -4.63
C LEU A 40 5.87 13.40 -3.11
N ALA A 41 5.49 14.60 -2.70
CA ALA A 41 5.40 14.98 -1.30
C ALA A 41 4.31 14.19 -0.55
N GLU A 42 3.13 14.04 -1.16
CA GLU A 42 2.03 13.23 -0.63
C GLU A 42 2.43 11.75 -0.54
N THR A 43 3.11 11.22 -1.55
CA THR A 43 3.64 9.85 -1.56
C THR A 43 4.65 9.64 -0.42
N LYS A 44 5.61 10.55 -0.24
CA LYS A 44 6.61 10.47 0.84
C LYS A 44 5.96 10.48 2.22
N GLN A 45 4.95 11.32 2.43
CA GLN A 45 4.21 11.35 3.70
C GLN A 45 3.46 10.03 3.94
N LEU A 46 2.83 9.50 2.90
CA LEU A 46 2.10 8.23 2.97
C LEU A 46 3.03 7.06 3.29
N LEU A 47 4.17 6.96 2.61
CA LEU A 47 5.16 5.90 2.85
C LEU A 47 5.78 6.01 4.24
N LYS A 48 6.10 7.22 4.72
CA LYS A 48 6.56 7.42 6.11
C LYS A 48 5.56 6.92 7.13
N ALA A 49 4.26 7.20 6.94
CA ALA A 49 3.22 6.75 7.84
C ALA A 49 3.07 5.21 7.85
N LEU A 50 3.16 4.57 6.68
CA LEU A 50 3.12 3.11 6.55
C LEU A 50 4.38 2.44 7.11
N HIS A 51 5.54 3.08 6.95
CA HIS A 51 6.79 2.59 7.52
C HIS A 51 6.76 2.65 9.05
N ALA A 52 6.31 3.78 9.60
CA ALA A 52 6.14 3.95 11.05
C ALA A 52 5.16 2.94 11.66
N SER A 53 4.21 2.40 10.87
CA SER A 53 3.28 1.37 11.32
C SER A 53 3.74 -0.07 11.03
N GLY A 54 4.99 -0.30 10.59
CA GLY A 54 5.55 -1.64 10.38
C GLY A 54 5.06 -2.40 9.14
N VAL A 55 4.10 -1.85 8.39
CA VAL A 55 3.48 -2.53 7.23
C VAL A 55 4.33 -2.45 5.96
N ILE A 56 5.29 -1.53 5.90
CA ILE A 56 6.31 -1.47 4.86
C ILE A 56 7.69 -1.21 5.48
N ILE A 57 8.73 -1.63 4.77
CA ILE A 57 10.11 -1.19 5.02
C ILE A 57 10.44 -0.17 3.94
N SER A 58 10.89 1.01 4.37
CA SER A 58 11.43 2.03 3.47
C SER A 58 12.84 2.41 3.91
N ASN A 59 13.73 2.74 2.97
CA ASN A 59 15.05 3.23 3.33
C ASN A 59 14.96 4.63 3.98
N MET A 60 16.01 5.07 4.69
CA MET A 60 15.99 6.33 5.45
C MET A 60 15.66 7.57 4.61
N GLU A 61 15.97 7.53 3.32
CA GLU A 61 15.69 8.63 2.38
C GLU A 61 14.27 8.56 1.78
N GLY A 62 13.51 7.49 2.08
CA GLY A 62 12.18 7.25 1.51
C GLY A 62 12.23 7.18 0.00
N GLN A 63 13.31 6.63 -0.56
CA GLN A 63 13.47 6.39 -1.99
C GLN A 63 12.87 5.06 -2.36
N TYR A 64 13.07 4.03 -1.55
CA TYR A 64 12.71 2.65 -1.88
C TYR A 64 11.76 2.07 -0.84
N SER A 65 10.80 1.24 -1.26
CA SER A 65 9.86 0.57 -0.36
C SER A 65 9.62 -0.90 -0.71
N LEU A 66 9.44 -1.73 0.32
CA LEU A 66 9.00 -3.13 0.27
C LEU A 66 7.86 -3.35 1.26
N ILE A 67 6.92 -4.23 0.93
CA ILE A 67 5.87 -4.63 1.88
C ILE A 67 6.42 -5.66 2.89
N THR A 68 5.96 -5.59 4.13
CA THR A 68 6.26 -6.61 5.15
C THR A 68 5.19 -7.71 5.17
N GLN A 69 5.45 -8.79 5.89
CA GLN A 69 4.43 -9.81 6.16
C GLN A 69 3.21 -9.22 6.88
N GLU A 70 3.42 -8.29 7.81
CA GLU A 70 2.35 -7.56 8.50
C GLU A 70 1.52 -6.71 7.52
N GLY A 71 2.19 -6.04 6.56
CA GLY A 71 1.51 -5.30 5.52
C GLY A 71 0.62 -6.15 4.62
N ILE A 72 1.04 -7.38 4.31
CA ILE A 72 0.22 -8.34 3.56
C ILE A 72 -1.02 -8.75 4.39
N GLN A 73 -0.85 -9.02 5.68
CA GLN A 73 -1.98 -9.34 6.57
C GLN A 73 -2.97 -8.19 6.67
N TRP A 74 -2.48 -6.96 6.82
CA TRP A 74 -3.31 -5.76 6.89
C TRP A 74 -4.07 -5.50 5.57
N LEU A 75 -3.40 -5.73 4.43
CA LEU A 75 -4.03 -5.68 3.09
C LEU A 75 -5.20 -6.66 2.97
N ASN A 76 -5.03 -7.89 3.46
CA ASN A 76 -6.08 -8.91 3.44
C ASN A 76 -7.26 -8.54 4.33
N GLN A 77 -7.02 -7.98 5.52
CA GLN A 77 -8.07 -7.53 6.44
C GLN A 77 -8.91 -6.39 5.84
N MET A 78 -8.29 -5.39 5.22
CA MET A 78 -9.00 -4.29 4.54
C MET A 78 -9.81 -4.76 3.33
N THR A 79 -9.28 -5.74 2.61
CA THR A 79 -9.99 -6.30 1.45
C THR A 79 -11.21 -7.08 1.92
N PHE A 80 -11.10 -7.83 3.02
CA PHE A 80 -12.22 -8.57 3.60
C PHE A 80 -13.32 -7.66 4.16
N THR A 81 -12.97 -6.55 4.82
CA THR A 81 -13.97 -5.58 5.34
C THR A 81 -14.69 -4.83 4.22
N ALA A 82 -14.02 -4.51 3.12
CA ALA A 82 -14.65 -3.91 1.95
C ALA A 82 -15.73 -4.83 1.34
N HIS A 83 -15.47 -6.14 1.23
CA HIS A 83 -16.43 -7.09 0.67
C HIS A 83 -17.67 -7.31 1.56
N GLN A 84 -17.55 -7.26 2.89
CA GLN A 84 -18.70 -7.36 3.79
C GLN A 84 -19.63 -6.13 3.71
N SER A 85 -19.07 -4.92 3.54
CA SER A 85 -19.87 -3.69 3.46
C SER A 85 -20.73 -3.61 2.19
N VAL A 86 -20.30 -4.21 1.08
CA VAL A 86 -21.05 -4.26 -0.19
C VAL A 86 -22.18 -5.30 -0.14
N GLN A 87 -21.98 -6.41 0.58
CA GLN A 87 -23.00 -7.46 0.74
C GLN A 87 -24.14 -7.03 1.68
N ALA A 88 -23.84 -6.26 2.74
CA ALA A 88 -24.85 -5.74 3.66
C ALA A 88 -25.81 -4.72 3.02
N GLN A 89 -25.40 -4.08 1.92
CA GLN A 89 -26.21 -3.07 1.20
C GLN A 89 -27.16 -3.66 0.15
N HIS A 90 -27.03 -4.95 -0.19
CA HIS A 90 -27.89 -5.64 -1.17
C HIS A 90 -28.95 -6.53 -0.52
N GLN A 91 -29.12 -6.47 0.80
CA GLN A 91 -30.09 -7.27 1.56
C GLN A 91 -31.25 -6.44 2.14
N LEU A 92 -31.46 -5.21 1.65
CA LEU A 92 -32.60 -4.36 2.01
C LEU A 92 -33.42 -3.99 0.78
#